data_AF-A0A5C7JBK1-F1
#
_entry.id   AF-A0A5C7JBK1-F1
#
_cell.length_a   1.000
_cell.length_b   1.000
_cell.length_c   1.000
_cell.angle_alpha   90.00
_cell.angle_beta   90.00
_cell.angle_gamma   90.00
#
_symmetry.space_group_name_H-M   'P 1'
#
loop_
_entity.id
_entity.type
_entity.pdbx_description
1 polymer ?
#
loop_
_entity_poly.entity_id
_entity_poly.type
_entity_poly.pdbx_seq_one_letter_code
_entity_poly.pdbx_strand_id
1 'polypeptide(L)' 'MKGHGRHKVLFGTNYPMITPAKALEGISGLGLDEQARRLFLGGNACKIFAGIL' A
#
# COMPACT_ATOMS: atom_id res chain seq x y z
N MET A 1 -0.12 10.45 1.24
CA MET A 1 -0.56 9.41 2.20
C MET A 1 -0.85 9.94 3.61
N LYS A 2 -0.86 11.27 3.83
CA LYS A 2 -1.23 11.89 5.11
C LYS A 2 -2.66 12.43 5.04
N GLY A 3 -3.31 12.61 6.19
CA GLY A 3 -4.69 13.12 6.25
C GLY A 3 -5.66 12.28 5.40
N HIS A 4 -6.57 12.93 4.67
CA HIS A 4 -7.54 12.25 3.78
C HIS A 4 -6.89 11.46 2.64
N GLY A 5 -5.69 11.84 2.20
CA GLY A 5 -4.99 11.16 1.11
C GLY A 5 -4.58 9.71 1.42
N ARG A 6 -4.64 9.27 2.69
CA ARG A 6 -4.30 7.90 3.10
C ARG A 6 -5.24 6.82 2.52
N HIS A 7 -6.43 7.20 2.06
CA HIS A 7 -7.43 6.28 1.51
C HIS A 7 -7.45 6.20 -0.02
N LYS A 8 -6.56 6.95 -0.71
CA LYS A 8 -6.54 7.08 -2.17
C LYS A 8 -5.28 6.51 -2.81
N VAL A 9 -4.54 5.65 -2.09
CA VAL A 9 -3.26 5.09 -2.54
C VAL A 9 -3.24 3.59 -2.25
N LEU A 10 -2.81 2.80 -3.24
CA LEU A 10 -2.60 1.36 -3.14
C LEU A 10 -1.13 1.03 -3.31
N PHE A 11 -0.61 0.09 -2.52
CA PHE A 11 0.67 -0.55 -2.80
C PHE A 11 0.53 -1.51 -3.99
N GLY A 12 1.53 -1.53 -4.86
CA GLY A 12 1.61 -2.44 -6.00
C GLY A 12 3.07 -2.73 -6.33
N THR A 13 3.37 -3.98 -6.65
CA THR A 13 4.76 -4.42 -6.91
C THR A 13 5.18 -4.16 -8.34
N ASN A 14 4.27 -4.13 -9.31
CA ASN A 14 4.62 -4.22 -10.74
C ASN A 14 5.38 -5.52 -11.09
N TYR A 15 5.02 -6.63 -10.45
CA TYR A 15 5.53 -7.96 -10.82
C TYR A 15 5.09 -8.31 -12.26
N PRO A 16 5.97 -8.91 -13.10
CA PRO A 16 7.28 -9.49 -12.81
C PRO A 16 8.48 -8.53 -12.85
N MET A 17 8.27 -7.25 -13.17
CA MET A 17 9.38 -6.30 -13.32
C MET A 17 10.09 -5.98 -11.99
N ILE A 18 9.36 -6.01 -10.87
CA ILE A 18 9.92 -5.82 -9.53
C ILE A 18 9.38 -6.91 -8.59
N THR A 19 10.26 -7.57 -7.85
CA THR A 19 9.87 -8.63 -6.91
C THR A 19 9.18 -8.06 -5.67
N PRO A 20 8.32 -8.84 -4.99
CA PRO A 20 7.68 -8.38 -3.76
C PRO A 20 8.68 -7.92 -2.69
N ALA A 21 9.76 -8.69 -2.47
CA ALA A 21 10.79 -8.32 -1.51
C ALA A 21 11.44 -6.96 -1.85
N LYS A 22 11.76 -6.73 -3.13
CA LYS A 22 12.35 -5.47 -3.59
C LYS A 22 11.40 -4.28 -3.45
N ALA A 23 10.12 -4.48 -3.74
CA ALA A 23 9.10 -3.42 -3.62
C ALA A 23 8.81 -3.04 -2.15
N LEU A 24 9.09 -3.93 -1.19
CA LEU A 24 8.95 -3.65 0.24
C LEU A 24 10.17 -2.88 0.80
N GLU A 25 11.29 -2.85 0.09
CA GLU A 25 12.43 -2.02 0.49
C GLU A 25 12.04 -0.54 0.52
N GLY A 26 12.55 0.19 1.51
CA GLY A 26 12.31 1.63 1.64
C GLY A 26 10.96 2.04 2.23
N ILE A 27 10.04 1.11 2.52
CA ILE A 27 8.74 1.44 3.14
C ILE A 27 8.91 2.16 4.49
N SER A 28 9.90 1.76 5.30
CA SER A 28 10.20 2.43 6.57
C SER A 28 10.62 3.88 6.38
N GLY A 29 11.27 4.22 5.27
CA GLY A 29 11.71 5.59 4.94
C GLY A 29 10.60 6.53 4.50
N LEU A 30 9.39 6.03 4.22
CA LEU A 30 8.25 6.84 3.77
C LEU A 30 7.61 7.69 4.89
N GLY A 31 8.00 7.48 6.15
CA GLY A 31 7.49 8.24 7.29
C GLY A 31 5.98 8.09 7.50
N LEU A 32 5.44 6.90 7.20
CA LEU A 32 4.03 6.60 7.36
C LEU A 32 3.71 6.28 8.82
N ASP A 33 2.63 6.87 9.34
CA ASP A 33 2.04 6.39 10.59
C ASP A 33 1.52 4.95 10.40
N GLU A 34 1.26 4.28 11.53
CA GLU A 34 0.86 2.87 11.54
C GLU A 34 -0.44 2.63 10.74
N GLN A 35 -1.40 3.56 10.80
CA GLN A 35 -2.66 3.46 10.09
C GLN A 35 -2.45 3.62 8.57
N ALA A 36 -1.66 4.61 8.15
CA ALA A 36 -1.33 4.85 6.76
C ALA A 36 -0.57 3.66 6.16
N ARG A 37 0.36 3.05 6.92
CA ARG A 37 1.08 1.84 6.48
C ARG A 37 0.15 0.66 6.26
N ARG A 38 -0.78 0.40 7.20
CA ARG A 38 -1.81 -0.66 7.05
C ARG A 38 -2.70 -0.45 5.83
N LEU A 39 -3.19 0.78 5.65
CA LEU A 39 -4.06 1.12 4.52
C LEU A 39 -3.32 0.97 3.19
N PHE A 40 -2.08 1.43 3.12
CA PHE A 40 -1.23 1.34 1.93
C PHE A 40 -0.93 -0.09 1.52
N LEU A 41 -0.44 -0.93 2.46
CA LEU A 41 0.02 -2.28 2.18
C LEU A 41 -1.09 -3.28 1.81
N GLY A 42 -2.35 -2.92 1.99
CA GLY A 42 -3.45 -3.79 1.58
C GLY A 42 -4.82 -3.35 2.08
N GLY A 43 -4.93 -2.57 3.16
CA GLY A 43 -6.22 -2.19 3.72
C GLY A 43 -7.12 -1.42 2.76
N ASN A 44 -6.56 -0.54 1.93
CA ASN A 44 -7.30 0.15 0.87
C ASN A 44 -7.69 -0.82 -0.26
N ALA A 45 -6.81 -1.76 -0.62
CA ALA A 45 -7.08 -2.73 -1.68
C ALA A 45 -8.25 -3.65 -1.27
N CYS A 46 -8.24 -4.19 -0.05
CA CYS A 46 -9.34 -4.99 0.47
C CYS A 46 -10.68 -4.24 0.42
N LYS A 47 -10.71 -2.95 0.80
CA LYS A 47 -11.95 -2.16 0.75
C LYS A 47 -12.49 -1.97 -0.66
N ILE A 48 -11.62 -1.80 -1.65
CA ILE A 48 -12.00 -1.54 -3.04
C ILE A 48 -12.39 -2.85 -3.74
N PHE A 49 -11.65 -3.93 -3.50
CA PHE A 49 -11.79 -5.20 -4.21
C PHE A 49 -12.61 -6.25 -3.47
N ALA A 50 -13.08 -6.02 -2.24
CA ALA A 50 -13.87 -6.99 -1.46
C ALA A 50 -15.16 -7.49 -2.14
N GLY A 51 -15.68 -6.78 -3.14
CA GLY A 51 -16.85 -7.20 -3.92
C GLY A 51 -16.53 -7.75 -5.31
N ILE A 52 -15.24 -7.89 -5.65
CA ILE A 52 -14.77 -8.23 -7.02
C ILE A 52 -13.84 -9.46 -6.99
N LEU A 53 -13.61 -10.05 -5.80
CA LEU A 53 -12.86 -11.27 -5.57
C LEU A 53 -13.75 -12.31 -4.89
#